data_AF-A0AAF0LJ88-F1
#
_entry.id   AF-A0AAF0LJ88-F1
#
_cell.length_a   1.000
_cell.length_b   1.000
_cell.length_c   1.000
_cell.angle_alpha   90.00
_cell.angle_beta   90.00
_cell.angle_gamma   90.00
#
_symmetry.space_group_name_H-M   'P 1'
#
loop_
_entity.id
_entity.type
_entity.pdbx_description
1 polymer ?
#
loop_
_entity_poly.entity_id
_entity_poly.type
_entity_poly.pdbx_seq_one_letter_code
_entity_poly.pdbx_strand_id
1 'polypeptide(L)'
;MTAMLPVDWDLIDATFTLPFGYIWNGVAEFNPEHDEHAFIVGPPASGKTVIARSIAAAAVVQGFDVLNLTSASLPGVRHPSTAFSTTLKQLIAERRVPGAERVIVLTDASELLTGRNAAANANILASLLGGGAKLGIHLVLFASDPYLTDGADIDAIDDLLPLTRNGLVALLDKPTENVRLEMFGTDGLTVTAPGHLGGGLLQQRNGSVEQFRAWHAELPDFSRFVASYAT
;
A
#
# COMPACT_ATOMS: atom_id res chain seq x y z
N MET A 1 22.64 16.81 1.11
CA MET A 1 22.07 15.86 0.13
C MET A 1 21.78 14.57 0.87
N THR A 2 20.53 14.29 1.21
CA THR A 2 20.11 13.02 1.81
C THR A 2 20.02 11.98 0.70
N ALA A 3 21.07 11.17 0.54
CA ALA A 3 21.16 10.17 -0.52
C ALA A 3 19.97 9.20 -0.44
N MET A 4 19.20 9.07 -1.51
CA MET A 4 18.12 8.08 -1.61
C MET A 4 18.68 6.67 -1.32
N LEU A 5 17.93 5.82 -0.61
CA LEU A 5 18.34 4.44 -0.39
C LEU A 5 18.09 3.64 -1.66
N PRO A 6 19.08 2.96 -2.26
CA PRO A 6 18.81 2.05 -3.37
C PRO A 6 17.94 0.87 -2.92
N VAL A 7 17.23 0.25 -3.87
CA VAL A 7 16.51 -1.00 -3.62
C VAL A 7 17.47 -2.14 -3.43
N ASP A 8 17.17 -3.00 -2.46
CA ASP A 8 17.85 -4.26 -2.22
C ASP A 8 17.16 -5.37 -3.03
N TRP A 9 17.56 -5.51 -4.30
CA TRP A 9 16.96 -6.49 -5.21
C TRP A 9 17.26 -7.93 -4.81
N ASP A 10 18.44 -8.18 -4.22
CA ASP A 10 18.83 -9.51 -3.75
C ASP A 10 17.94 -9.94 -2.58
N LEU A 11 17.61 -9.02 -1.67
CA LEU A 11 16.65 -9.30 -0.59
C LEU A 11 15.24 -9.58 -1.12
N ILE A 12 14.78 -8.84 -2.13
CA ILE A 12 13.47 -9.07 -2.78
C ILE A 12 13.38 -10.48 -3.38
N ASP A 13 14.45 -10.97 -4.01
CA ASP A 13 14.49 -12.30 -4.63
C ASP A 13 14.59 -13.43 -3.59
N ALA A 14 15.13 -13.13 -2.40
CA ALA A 14 15.41 -14.12 -1.36
C ALA A 14 14.30 -14.28 -0.29
N THR A 15 13.26 -13.44 -0.27
CA THR A 15 12.21 -13.45 0.77
C THR A 15 10.83 -13.72 0.20
N PHE A 16 9.98 -14.45 0.94
CA PHE A 16 8.57 -14.65 0.60
C PHE A 16 7.67 -13.49 1.03
N THR A 17 8.25 -12.43 1.61
CA THR A 17 7.56 -11.20 2.00
C THR A 17 7.65 -10.14 0.91
N LEU A 18 6.95 -9.02 1.08
CA LEU A 18 6.96 -7.89 0.15
C LEU A 18 7.72 -6.71 0.78
N PRO A 19 9.08 -6.75 0.81
CA PRO A 19 9.88 -5.73 1.47
C PRO A 19 9.90 -4.42 0.66
N PHE A 20 9.99 -3.30 1.37
CA PHE A 20 9.98 -1.97 0.75
C PHE A 20 10.93 -0.98 1.40
N GLY A 21 11.69 -1.37 2.43
CA GLY A 21 12.63 -0.49 3.10
C GLY A 21 13.27 -1.12 4.33
N TYR A 22 13.85 -0.28 5.18
CA TYR A 22 14.44 -0.69 6.45
C TYR A 22 13.77 0.01 7.64
N ILE A 23 13.66 -0.72 8.74
CA ILE A 23 13.45 -0.19 10.08
C ILE A 23 14.77 -0.28 10.86
N TRP A 24 14.82 0.21 12.09
CA TRP A 24 16.07 0.25 12.87
C TRP A 24 16.71 -1.14 13.04
N ASN A 25 15.91 -2.17 13.28
CA ASN A 25 16.38 -3.54 13.54
C ASN A 25 15.89 -4.57 12.51
N GLY A 26 15.64 -4.17 11.26
CA GLY A 26 15.12 -5.11 10.27
C GLY A 26 14.62 -4.47 8.99
N VAL A 27 13.69 -5.17 8.35
CA VAL A 27 13.13 -4.83 7.04
C VAL A 27 11.72 -4.29 7.24
N ALA A 28 11.41 -3.19 6.57
CA ALA A 28 10.04 -2.72 6.43
C ALA A 28 9.40 -3.56 5.33
N GLU A 29 8.39 -4.36 5.67
CA GLU A 29 7.77 -5.31 4.74
C GLU A 29 6.26 -5.38 4.93
N PHE A 30 5.58 -5.70 3.83
CA PHE A 30 4.20 -6.16 3.84
C PHE A 30 4.20 -7.68 3.64
N ASN A 31 3.55 -8.45 4.51
CA ASN A 31 3.49 -9.90 4.42
C ASN A 31 2.05 -10.38 4.25
N PRO A 32 1.61 -10.76 3.04
CA PRO A 32 0.24 -11.23 2.78
C PRO A 32 -0.25 -12.39 3.67
N GLU A 33 0.65 -13.22 4.23
CA GLU A 33 0.27 -14.30 5.16
C GLU A 33 -0.18 -13.78 6.53
N HIS A 34 0.23 -12.57 6.90
CA HIS A 34 0.03 -12.00 8.23
C HIS A 34 -0.67 -10.65 8.25
N ASP A 35 -0.52 -9.89 7.17
CA ASP A 35 -1.10 -8.57 6.97
C ASP A 35 -2.22 -8.71 5.93
N GLU A 36 -3.47 -8.51 6.36
CA GLU A 36 -4.61 -8.62 5.46
C GLU A 36 -4.47 -7.59 4.31
N HIS A 37 -4.13 -6.35 4.67
CA HIS A 37 -4.01 -5.20 3.77
C HIS A 37 -2.90 -4.25 4.25
N ALA A 38 -2.50 -3.30 3.39
CA ALA A 38 -1.55 -2.26 3.73
C ALA A 38 -2.12 -0.87 3.43
N PHE A 39 -1.96 0.06 4.36
CA PHE A 39 -2.38 1.46 4.25
C PHE A 39 -1.19 2.40 4.43
N ILE A 40 -0.83 3.12 3.37
CA ILE A 40 0.36 3.97 3.31
C ILE A 40 -0.08 5.40 2.99
N VAL A 41 0.01 6.27 3.99
CA VAL A 41 -0.49 7.64 3.90
C VAL A 41 0.66 8.62 3.90
N GLY A 42 0.56 9.70 3.13
CA GLY A 42 1.42 10.84 3.31
C GLY A 42 1.17 11.92 2.27
N PRO A 43 1.73 13.13 2.46
CA PRO A 43 1.47 14.24 1.55
C PRO A 43 1.96 13.95 0.12
N PRO A 44 1.57 14.78 -0.87
CA PRO A 44 2.19 14.76 -2.19
C PRO A 44 3.72 14.82 -2.10
N ALA A 45 4.40 14.12 -3.01
CA ALA A 45 5.86 14.03 -3.05
C ALA A 45 6.54 13.44 -1.79
N SER A 46 5.81 12.70 -0.94
CA SER A 46 6.37 12.01 0.24
C SER A 46 7.10 10.70 -0.06
N GLY A 47 6.98 10.17 -1.27
CA GLY A 47 7.60 8.90 -1.69
C GLY A 47 6.63 7.72 -1.87
N LYS A 48 5.31 7.92 -1.75
CA LYS A 48 4.27 6.87 -1.94
C LYS A 48 4.49 6.00 -3.18
N THR A 49 4.62 6.62 -4.36
CA THR A 49 4.82 5.89 -5.63
C THR A 49 6.08 5.04 -5.63
N VAL A 50 7.12 5.48 -4.92
CA VAL A 50 8.39 4.77 -4.84
C VAL A 50 8.23 3.50 -4.00
N ILE A 51 7.53 3.59 -2.87
CA ILE A 51 7.18 2.42 -2.05
C ILE A 51 6.28 1.46 -2.83
N ALA A 52 5.30 1.99 -3.55
CA ALA A 52 4.41 1.20 -4.40
C ALA A 52 5.17 0.35 -5.42
N ARG A 53 6.24 0.90 -6.01
CA ARG A 53 7.12 0.16 -6.93
C ARG A 53 7.86 -0.97 -6.23
N SER A 54 8.43 -0.73 -5.05
CA SER A 54 9.13 -1.78 -4.30
C SER A 54 8.20 -2.94 -3.95
N ILE A 55 7.00 -2.63 -3.41
CA ILE A 55 6.00 -3.65 -3.07
C ILE A 55 5.53 -4.40 -4.32
N ALA A 56 5.25 -3.68 -5.42
CA ALA A 56 4.80 -4.30 -6.67
C ALA A 56 5.89 -5.20 -7.28
N ALA A 57 7.15 -4.76 -7.26
CA ALA A 57 8.27 -5.55 -7.76
C ALA A 57 8.43 -6.84 -6.95
N ALA A 58 8.42 -6.75 -5.62
CA ALA A 58 8.48 -7.93 -4.77
C ALA A 58 7.30 -8.88 -5.01
N ALA A 59 6.09 -8.34 -5.18
CA ALA A 59 4.91 -9.16 -5.42
C ALA A 59 5.00 -9.89 -6.78
N VAL A 60 5.52 -9.24 -7.81
CA VAL A 60 5.77 -9.90 -9.11
C VAL A 60 6.77 -11.05 -8.98
N VAL A 61 7.88 -10.84 -8.27
CA VAL A 61 8.92 -11.87 -8.06
C VAL A 61 8.37 -13.09 -7.34
N GLN A 62 7.54 -12.85 -6.32
CA GLN A 62 6.89 -13.90 -5.56
C GLN A 62 5.71 -14.57 -6.30
N GLY A 63 5.45 -14.19 -7.55
CA GLY A 63 4.42 -14.82 -8.39
C GLY A 63 2.99 -14.39 -8.07
N PHE A 64 2.79 -13.31 -7.33
CA PHE A 64 1.46 -12.75 -7.09
C PHE A 64 0.88 -12.17 -8.39
N ASP A 65 -0.44 -12.29 -8.56
CA ASP A 65 -1.14 -11.50 -9.58
C ASP A 65 -1.19 -10.03 -9.11
N VAL A 66 -0.36 -9.17 -9.70
CA VAL A 66 -0.28 -7.76 -9.32
C VAL A 66 -1.13 -6.89 -10.24
N LEU A 67 -2.01 -6.10 -9.64
CA LEU A 67 -2.92 -5.20 -10.34
C LEU A 67 -2.68 -3.76 -9.92
N ASN A 68 -2.57 -2.87 -10.89
CA ASN A 68 -2.54 -1.43 -10.67
C ASN A 68 -3.81 -0.79 -11.23
N LEU A 69 -4.62 -0.16 -10.36
CA LEU A 69 -5.96 0.31 -10.74
C LEU A 69 -6.18 1.83 -10.68
N THR A 70 -5.18 2.63 -10.29
CA THR A 70 -5.38 4.08 -10.10
C THR A 70 -4.54 4.96 -11.02
N SER A 71 -3.30 4.59 -11.32
CA SER A 71 -2.43 5.39 -12.21
C SER A 71 -1.52 4.51 -13.05
N ALA A 72 -1.01 5.00 -14.18
CA ALA A 72 0.01 4.28 -14.97
C ALA A 72 1.42 4.33 -14.33
N SER A 73 1.55 4.66 -13.03
CA SER A 73 2.84 4.90 -12.37
C SER A 73 3.67 3.64 -12.08
N LEU A 74 3.12 2.45 -12.33
CA LEU A 74 3.77 1.13 -12.26
C LEU A 74 3.79 0.48 -13.66
N PRO A 75 4.70 0.91 -14.57
CA PRO A 75 4.81 0.28 -15.89
C PRO A 75 5.20 -1.19 -15.78
N GLY A 76 4.65 -2.04 -16.66
CA GLY A 76 4.89 -3.49 -16.64
C GLY A 76 3.99 -4.26 -15.67
N VAL A 77 3.32 -3.59 -14.73
CA VAL A 77 2.26 -4.20 -13.92
C VAL A 77 0.94 -4.13 -14.69
N ARG A 78 0.10 -5.17 -14.57
CA ARG A 78 -1.20 -5.22 -15.27
C ARG A 78 -2.09 -4.05 -14.83
N HIS A 79 -2.44 -3.19 -15.79
CA HIS A 79 -3.42 -2.12 -15.63
C HIS A 79 -4.67 -2.45 -16.46
N PRO A 80 -5.77 -2.89 -15.84
CA PRO A 80 -7.01 -3.18 -16.54
C PRO A 80 -7.54 -1.96 -17.29
N SER A 81 -8.06 -2.17 -18.50
CA SER A 81 -8.65 -1.10 -19.33
C SER A 81 -10.11 -0.80 -18.98
N THR A 82 -10.73 -1.65 -18.15
CA THR A 82 -12.10 -1.51 -17.67
C THR A 82 -12.17 -0.63 -16.42
N ALA A 83 -13.33 -0.01 -16.19
CA ALA A 83 -13.55 0.82 -15.01
C ALA A 83 -13.26 0.04 -13.71
N PHE A 84 -12.63 0.72 -12.74
CA PHE A 84 -12.23 0.18 -11.43
C PHE A 84 -13.28 -0.75 -10.79
N SER A 85 -14.51 -0.27 -10.68
CA SER A 85 -15.61 -1.00 -10.03
C SER A 85 -16.02 -2.28 -10.78
N THR A 86 -15.87 -2.29 -12.11
CA THR A 86 -16.16 -3.48 -12.92
C THR A 86 -15.08 -4.51 -12.73
N THR A 87 -13.81 -4.09 -12.80
CA THR A 87 -12.65 -4.94 -12.57
C THR A 87 -12.74 -5.59 -11.19
N LEU A 88 -12.91 -4.83 -10.12
CA LEU A 88 -12.97 -5.39 -8.77
C LEU A 88 -14.14 -6.37 -8.58
N LYS A 89 -15.32 -6.08 -9.12
CA LYS A 89 -16.46 -7.00 -9.07
C LYS A 89 -16.15 -8.32 -9.77
N GLN A 90 -15.47 -8.28 -10.91
CA GLN A 90 -15.05 -9.49 -11.62
C GLN A 90 -14.04 -10.28 -10.78
N LEU A 91 -13.04 -9.62 -10.19
CA LEU A 91 -12.04 -10.28 -9.34
C LEU A 91 -12.64 -10.94 -8.10
N ILE A 92 -13.66 -10.33 -7.50
CA ILE A 92 -14.40 -10.91 -6.36
C ILE A 92 -15.24 -12.11 -6.81
N ALA A 93 -15.82 -12.06 -8.00
CA ALA A 93 -16.64 -13.14 -8.55
C ALA A 93 -15.82 -14.34 -9.07
N GLU A 94 -14.56 -14.12 -9.44
CA GLU A 94 -13.63 -15.16 -9.84
C GLU A 94 -13.38 -16.13 -8.68
N ARG A 95 -13.78 -17.40 -8.83
CA ARG A 95 -13.37 -18.45 -7.91
C ARG A 95 -11.87 -18.67 -8.06
N ARG A 96 -11.12 -18.42 -6.99
CA ARG A 96 -9.66 -18.61 -7.00
C ARG A 96 -9.26 -20.04 -6.64
N VAL A 97 -8.15 -20.45 -7.24
CA VAL A 97 -7.44 -21.66 -6.83
C VAL A 97 -6.66 -21.32 -5.55
N PRO A 98 -6.69 -22.16 -4.50
CA PRO A 98 -5.84 -21.98 -3.33
C PRO A 98 -4.37 -21.80 -3.74
N GLY A 99 -3.70 -20.78 -3.19
CA GLY A 99 -2.29 -20.46 -3.51
C GLY A 99 -2.07 -19.49 -4.68
N ALA A 100 -3.13 -19.07 -5.39
CA ALA A 100 -3.05 -17.97 -6.33
C ALA A 100 -3.48 -16.69 -5.62
N GLU A 101 -2.59 -16.02 -4.89
CA GLU A 101 -2.88 -14.76 -4.22
C GLU A 101 -2.77 -13.57 -5.19
N ARG A 102 -3.33 -12.41 -4.82
CA ARG A 102 -3.38 -11.20 -5.65
C ARG A 102 -3.10 -10.00 -4.80
N VAL A 103 -2.20 -9.16 -5.28
CA VAL A 103 -1.89 -7.88 -4.65
C VAL A 103 -2.42 -6.79 -5.56
N ILE A 104 -3.42 -6.06 -5.06
CA ILE A 104 -3.99 -4.91 -5.76
C ILE A 104 -3.35 -3.66 -5.18
N VAL A 105 -2.54 -2.99 -5.99
CA VAL A 105 -1.86 -1.76 -5.63
C VAL A 105 -2.67 -0.57 -6.13
N LEU A 106 -3.13 0.26 -5.19
CA LEU A 106 -3.82 1.52 -5.47
C LEU A 106 -2.88 2.66 -5.13
N THR A 107 -2.08 3.07 -6.12
CA THR A 107 -1.02 4.10 -5.98
C THR A 107 -1.53 5.50 -5.62
N ASP A 108 -2.82 5.76 -5.83
CA ASP A 108 -3.54 6.92 -5.34
C ASP A 108 -5.01 6.56 -5.14
N ALA A 109 -5.33 6.08 -3.94
CA ALA A 109 -6.70 5.72 -3.55
C ALA A 109 -7.60 6.94 -3.37
N SER A 110 -7.02 8.13 -3.11
CA SER A 110 -7.79 9.37 -2.96
C SER A 110 -8.51 9.72 -4.26
N GLU A 111 -7.87 9.52 -5.42
CA GLU A 111 -8.51 9.73 -6.74
C GLU A 111 -9.78 8.89 -6.93
N LEU A 112 -9.79 7.65 -6.44
CA LEU A 112 -10.93 6.72 -6.60
C LEU A 112 -12.15 7.12 -5.77
N LEU A 113 -11.92 7.87 -4.70
CA LEU A 113 -12.93 8.29 -3.74
C LEU A 113 -13.42 9.71 -4.00
N THR A 114 -13.09 10.27 -5.17
CA THR A 114 -13.59 11.56 -5.63
C THR A 114 -14.58 11.39 -6.80
N GLY A 115 -15.51 12.33 -6.94
CA GLY A 115 -16.42 12.42 -8.09
C GLY A 115 -17.60 11.44 -8.09
N ARG A 116 -18.22 11.23 -9.27
CA ARG A 116 -19.55 10.59 -9.40
C ARG A 116 -19.62 9.12 -8.97
N ASN A 117 -18.50 8.41 -8.93
CA ASN A 117 -18.45 6.98 -8.58
C ASN A 117 -17.91 6.71 -7.17
N ALA A 118 -17.59 7.77 -6.39
CA ALA A 118 -16.92 7.66 -5.10
C ALA A 118 -17.62 6.69 -4.14
N ALA A 119 -18.93 6.86 -3.89
CA ALA A 119 -19.69 5.98 -2.99
C ALA A 119 -19.70 4.51 -3.44
N ALA A 120 -19.80 4.25 -4.75
CA ALA A 120 -19.76 2.89 -5.28
C ALA A 120 -18.37 2.26 -5.11
N ASN A 121 -17.31 3.04 -5.31
CA ASN A 121 -15.93 2.59 -5.12
C ASN A 121 -15.62 2.35 -3.64
N ALA A 122 -16.09 3.24 -2.75
CA ALA A 122 -15.97 3.10 -1.30
C ALA A 122 -16.60 1.80 -0.79
N ASN A 123 -17.83 1.48 -1.22
CA ASN A 123 -18.50 0.24 -0.83
C ASN A 123 -17.75 -1.02 -1.26
N ILE A 124 -17.14 -1.01 -2.45
CA ILE A 124 -16.34 -2.14 -2.94
C ILE A 124 -15.05 -2.26 -2.12
N LEU A 125 -14.38 -1.14 -1.86
CA LEU A 125 -13.18 -1.10 -1.02
C LEU A 125 -13.46 -1.62 0.39
N ALA A 126 -14.55 -1.16 1.03
CA ALA A 126 -14.96 -1.63 2.35
C ALA A 126 -15.24 -3.14 2.35
N SER A 127 -15.91 -3.68 1.32
CA SER A 127 -16.14 -5.12 1.20
C SER A 127 -14.84 -5.92 1.05
N LEU A 128 -13.85 -5.39 0.32
CA LEU A 128 -12.55 -6.03 0.17
C LEU A 128 -11.71 -5.91 1.44
N LEU A 129 -11.77 -4.78 2.14
CA LEU A 129 -11.09 -4.59 3.42
C LEU A 129 -11.65 -5.50 4.52
N GLY A 130 -12.95 -5.79 4.51
CA GLY A 130 -13.59 -6.66 5.50
C GLY A 130 -13.47 -8.17 5.24
N GLY A 131 -13.02 -8.60 4.06
CA GLY A 131 -13.03 -10.02 3.71
C GLY A 131 -12.23 -10.47 2.49
N GLY A 132 -11.54 -9.55 1.81
CA GLY A 132 -10.74 -9.82 0.62
C GLY A 132 -9.54 -10.72 0.92
N ALA A 133 -8.90 -10.57 2.08
CA ALA A 133 -7.78 -11.42 2.47
C ALA A 133 -8.17 -12.91 2.53
N LYS A 134 -9.40 -13.24 2.97
CA LYS A 134 -9.93 -14.62 2.97
C LYS A 134 -10.14 -15.19 1.56
N LEU A 135 -10.17 -14.32 0.55
CA LEU A 135 -10.25 -14.66 -0.87
C LEU A 135 -8.87 -14.62 -1.55
N GLY A 136 -7.79 -14.44 -0.78
CA GLY A 136 -6.43 -14.26 -1.29
C GLY A 136 -6.25 -12.94 -2.05
N ILE A 137 -7.02 -11.90 -1.69
CA ILE A 137 -6.93 -10.56 -2.27
C ILE A 137 -6.42 -9.59 -1.21
N HIS A 138 -5.24 -9.03 -1.47
CA HIS A 138 -4.58 -8.07 -0.59
C HIS A 138 -4.59 -6.69 -1.24
N LEU A 139 -5.05 -5.68 -0.50
CA LEU A 139 -5.03 -4.29 -0.94
C LEU A 139 -3.79 -3.60 -0.38
N VAL A 140 -3.07 -2.90 -1.24
CA VAL A 140 -2.00 -1.96 -0.85
C VAL A 140 -2.45 -0.58 -1.30
N LEU A 141 -2.89 0.21 -0.33
CA LEU A 141 -3.57 1.47 -0.52
C LEU A 141 -2.63 2.64 -0.20
N PHE A 142 -2.45 3.52 -1.18
CA PHE A 142 -1.69 4.75 -1.00
C PHE A 142 -2.62 5.95 -0.99
N ALA A 143 -2.52 6.81 0.02
CA ALA A 143 -3.43 7.92 0.23
C ALA A 143 -2.69 9.23 0.52
N SER A 144 -3.25 10.36 0.07
CA SER A 144 -2.73 11.68 0.45
C SER A 144 -3.30 12.19 1.77
N ASP A 145 -4.52 11.76 2.11
CA ASP A 145 -5.22 12.06 3.35
C ASP A 145 -5.54 10.74 4.07
N PRO A 146 -5.24 10.61 5.39
CA PRO A 146 -5.59 9.44 6.17
C PRO A 146 -7.09 9.16 6.24
N TYR A 147 -7.92 10.19 6.17
CA TYR A 147 -9.37 10.09 6.15
C TYR A 147 -9.93 9.98 4.74
N LEU A 148 -9.09 10.01 3.69
CA LEU A 148 -9.51 9.89 2.28
C LEU A 148 -10.70 10.82 1.92
N THR A 149 -10.77 12.00 2.54
CA THR A 149 -12.00 12.78 2.78
C THR A 149 -12.51 13.65 1.63
N ASP A 150 -11.82 13.75 0.50
CA ASP A 150 -12.17 14.75 -0.51
C ASP A 150 -13.24 14.24 -1.50
N GLY A 151 -14.46 14.02 -1.01
CA GLY A 151 -15.54 13.56 -1.89
C GLY A 151 -16.90 13.27 -1.26
N ALA A 152 -17.49 14.24 -0.56
CA ALA A 152 -18.92 14.29 -0.16
C ALA A 152 -19.43 13.17 0.76
N ASP A 153 -19.68 13.48 2.04
CA ASP A 153 -20.53 12.68 2.96
C ASP A 153 -20.38 11.16 2.84
N ILE A 154 -19.14 10.67 2.83
CA ILE A 154 -18.88 9.23 2.93
C ILE A 154 -18.57 8.93 4.40
N ASP A 155 -19.62 8.75 5.21
CA ASP A 155 -19.54 8.20 6.57
C ASP A 155 -18.81 6.84 6.61
N ALA A 156 -18.68 6.17 5.45
CA ALA A 156 -18.04 4.86 5.32
C ALA A 156 -16.51 4.85 5.51
N ILE A 157 -15.85 6.01 5.67
CA ILE A 157 -14.38 6.07 5.86
C ILE A 157 -13.98 5.97 7.35
N ASP A 158 -14.79 6.46 8.27
CA ASP A 158 -14.60 6.22 9.71
C ASP A 158 -14.67 4.70 10.05
N ASP A 159 -15.33 3.92 9.19
CA ASP A 159 -15.36 2.46 9.24
C ASP A 159 -14.08 1.79 8.66
N LEU A 160 -13.21 2.51 7.95
CA LEU A 160 -11.98 1.95 7.35
C LEU A 160 -10.81 1.88 8.34
N LEU A 161 -10.72 2.81 9.29
CA LEU A 161 -9.67 2.84 10.32
C LEU A 161 -9.70 1.63 11.27
N PRO A 162 -10.85 1.12 11.73
CA PRO A 162 -10.91 -0.14 12.49
C PRO A 162 -10.48 -1.36 11.68
N LEU A 163 -10.59 -1.33 10.35
CA LEU A 163 -10.24 -2.43 9.44
C LEU A 163 -8.73 -2.53 9.16
N THR A 164 -7.92 -1.55 9.58
CA THR A 164 -6.45 -1.62 9.47
C THR A 164 -5.79 -2.35 10.64
N ARG A 165 -6.55 -2.84 11.63
CA ARG A 165 -6.01 -3.52 12.83
C ARG A 165 -5.25 -4.82 12.55
N ASN A 166 -5.56 -5.50 11.45
CA ASN A 166 -4.86 -6.72 11.00
C ASN A 166 -3.97 -6.45 9.77
N GLY A 167 -3.63 -5.18 9.52
CA GLY A 167 -2.89 -4.76 8.34
C GLY A 167 -1.67 -3.91 8.69
N LEU A 168 -0.86 -3.67 7.68
CA LEU A 168 0.29 -2.78 7.77
C LEU A 168 -0.16 -1.32 7.66
N VAL A 169 0.27 -0.45 8.57
CA VAL A 169 -0.01 1.00 8.48
C VAL A 169 1.29 1.80 8.48
N ALA A 170 1.48 2.64 7.47
CA ALA A 170 2.64 3.51 7.34
C ALA A 170 2.24 4.97 7.10
N LEU A 171 2.92 5.90 7.76
CA LEU A 171 2.75 7.34 7.59
C LEU A 171 4.06 7.97 7.12
N LEU A 172 4.04 8.63 5.97
CA LEU A 172 5.19 9.30 5.38
C LEU A 172 5.25 10.78 5.77
N ASP A 173 6.49 11.28 5.87
CA ASP A 173 6.83 12.68 6.15
C ASP A 173 6.32 13.22 7.51
N LYS A 174 6.68 14.47 7.84
CA LYS A 174 6.43 15.11 9.14
C LYS A 174 4.95 15.15 9.54
N PRO A 175 4.61 14.65 10.75
CA PRO A 175 3.34 14.87 11.44
C PRO A 175 2.94 16.31 11.60
N THR A 176 1.73 16.67 11.13
CA THR A 176 0.88 17.60 11.88
C THR A 176 0.25 16.78 13.03
N GLU A 177 0.59 17.14 14.27
CA GLU A 177 0.54 16.25 15.45
C GLU A 177 -0.81 15.59 15.79
N ASN A 178 -1.95 16.19 15.43
CA ASN A 178 -3.25 15.76 15.97
C ASN A 178 -3.95 14.65 15.18
N VAL A 179 -3.73 14.55 13.87
CA VAL A 179 -4.46 13.64 12.98
C VAL A 179 -3.93 12.19 13.03
N ARG A 180 -2.74 11.97 13.59
CA ARG A 180 -1.91 10.78 13.32
C ARG A 180 -1.85 9.74 14.45
N LEU A 181 -2.23 10.12 15.66
CA LEU A 181 -2.21 9.20 16.82
C LEU A 181 -3.42 8.26 16.85
N GLU A 182 -4.56 8.74 16.36
CA GLU A 182 -5.80 7.96 16.22
C GLU A 182 -5.62 6.78 15.26
N MET A 183 -4.87 6.97 14.17
CA MET A 183 -4.60 5.93 13.17
C MET A 183 -3.80 4.75 13.71
N PHE A 184 -2.89 5.00 14.65
CA PHE A 184 -2.12 3.95 15.31
C PHE A 184 -2.81 3.43 16.59
N GLY A 185 -3.95 4.01 16.96
CA GLY A 185 -4.67 3.66 18.19
C GLY A 185 -3.88 3.97 19.47
N THR A 186 -2.86 4.84 19.39
CA THR A 186 -1.95 5.14 20.49
C THR A 186 -2.05 6.60 20.89
N ASP A 187 -2.71 6.86 22.01
CA ASP A 187 -2.61 8.14 22.69
C ASP A 187 -1.20 8.33 23.26
N GLY A 188 -0.55 9.47 22.96
CA GLY A 188 0.66 9.92 23.67
C GLY A 188 2.04 9.52 23.09
N LEU A 189 2.12 8.97 21.89
CA LEU A 189 3.40 8.64 21.22
C LEU A 189 3.88 9.77 20.30
N THR A 190 4.76 10.63 20.79
CA THR A 190 5.45 11.63 19.94
C THR A 190 6.67 11.01 19.28
N VAL A 191 6.50 10.35 18.14
CA VAL A 191 7.64 9.90 17.32
C VAL A 191 7.91 10.93 16.23
N THR A 192 9.06 11.61 16.30
CA THR A 192 9.47 12.56 15.27
C THR A 192 9.85 11.81 14.00
N ALA A 193 9.03 11.89 12.95
CA ALA A 193 9.39 11.33 11.66
C ALA A 193 10.66 12.02 11.12
N PRO A 194 11.63 11.27 10.59
CA PRO A 194 12.80 11.84 9.95
C PRO A 194 12.29 12.55 8.68
N GLY A 195 12.39 13.88 8.61
CA GLY A 195 11.87 14.70 7.50
C GLY A 195 12.61 14.47 6.18
N HIS A 196 12.57 13.26 5.67
CA HIS A 196 13.28 12.75 4.51
C HIS A 196 12.30 12.04 3.58
N LEU A 197 12.51 12.16 2.27
CA LEU A 197 11.71 11.49 1.25
C LEU A 197 11.69 9.97 1.46
N GLY A 198 10.51 9.37 1.42
CA GLY A 198 10.31 7.94 1.65
C GLY A 198 10.54 7.51 3.11
N GLY A 199 10.78 8.44 4.02
CA GLY A 199 10.88 8.20 5.45
C GLY A 199 9.54 8.41 6.14
N GLY A 200 9.32 7.69 7.23
CA GLY A 200 8.05 7.74 7.93
C GLY A 200 8.00 6.93 9.22
N LEU A 201 6.78 6.75 9.72
CA LEU A 201 6.43 5.87 10.82
C LEU A 201 5.72 4.64 10.29
N LEU A 202 6.03 3.48 10.84
CA LEU A 202 5.44 2.19 10.48
C LEU A 202 4.92 1.54 11.75
N GLN A 203 3.65 1.13 11.76
CA GLN A 203 3.13 0.25 12.79
C GLN A 203 3.48 -1.19 12.44
N GLN A 204 4.24 -1.81 13.33
CA GLN A 204 4.57 -3.22 13.30
C GLN A 204 3.35 -4.04 13.75
N ARG A 205 3.31 -5.31 13.33
CA ARG A 205 2.26 -6.28 13.69
C ARG A 205 2.05 -6.47 15.20
N ASN A 206 3.09 -6.25 16.00
CA ASN A 206 3.02 -6.29 17.47
C ASN A 206 2.43 -5.00 18.09
N GLY A 207 1.98 -4.04 17.26
CA GLY A 207 1.45 -2.75 17.66
C GLY A 207 2.50 -1.66 17.90
N SER A 208 3.80 -1.98 17.88
CA SER A 208 4.86 -0.97 18.08
C SER A 208 5.00 -0.07 16.86
N VAL A 209 5.22 1.22 17.08
CA VAL A 209 5.47 2.19 16.01
C VAL A 209 6.97 2.46 15.91
N GLU A 210 7.55 2.22 14.74
CA GLU A 210 8.96 2.46 14.47
C GLU A 210 9.17 3.43 13.31
N GLN A 211 10.32 4.12 13.31
CA GLN A 211 10.73 4.85 12.13
C GLN A 211 11.18 3.86 11.04
N PHE A 212 10.77 4.13 9.81
CA PHE A 212 11.24 3.37 8.67
C PHE A 212 11.74 4.31 7.57
N ARG A 213 12.50 3.72 6.66
CA ARG A 213 12.98 4.38 5.46
C ARG A 213 12.80 3.47 4.26
N ALA A 214 11.97 3.92 3.33
CA ALA A 214 11.72 3.22 2.08
C ALA A 214 12.94 3.21 1.17
N TRP A 215 13.06 2.13 0.40
CA TRP A 215 13.93 2.08 -0.76
C TRP A 215 13.42 2.97 -1.88
N HIS A 216 14.35 3.34 -2.75
CA HIS A 216 14.10 4.13 -3.94
C HIS A 216 14.30 3.32 -5.21
N ALA A 217 13.20 2.80 -5.74
CA ALA A 217 13.17 2.17 -7.06
C ALA A 217 13.03 3.24 -8.14
N GLU A 218 14.12 3.53 -8.86
CA GLU A 218 14.02 4.35 -10.06
C GLU A 218 13.14 3.66 -11.11
N LEU A 219 12.38 4.45 -11.86
CA LEU A 219 11.43 3.92 -12.85
C LEU A 219 12.07 3.00 -13.90
N PRO A 220 13.25 3.32 -14.48
CA PRO A 220 13.90 2.43 -15.44
C PRO A 220 14.35 1.11 -14.82
N ASP A 221 14.80 1.13 -13.56
CA ASP A 221 15.26 -0.06 -12.84
C ASP A 221 14.09 -0.98 -12.52
N PHE A 222 13.02 -0.40 -11.98
CA PHE A 222 11.75 -1.09 -11.74
C PHE A 222 11.21 -1.74 -13.01
N SER A 223 11.16 -0.99 -14.12
CA SER A 223 10.61 -1.49 -15.39
C SER A 223 11.43 -2.66 -15.93
N ARG A 224 12.76 -2.56 -15.88
CA ARG A 224 13.66 -3.65 -16.30
C ARG A 224 13.51 -4.88 -15.42
N PHE A 225 13.41 -4.67 -14.12
CA PHE A 225 13.25 -5.74 -13.15
C PHE A 225 11.90 -6.47 -13.33
N VAL A 226 10.77 -5.76 -13.32
CA VAL A 226 9.45 -6.39 -13.53
C VAL A 226 9.39 -7.13 -14.88
N ALA A 227 10.00 -6.56 -15.93
CA ALA A 227 10.04 -7.21 -17.24
C ALA A 227 10.81 -8.53 -17.26
N SER A 228 11.79 -8.77 -16.37
CA SER A 228 12.49 -10.07 -16.32
C SER A 228 11.64 -11.19 -15.72
N TYR A 229 10.53 -10.85 -15.06
CA TYR A 229 9.59 -11.80 -14.46
C TYR A 229 8.23 -11.84 -15.19
N ALA A 230 8.02 -10.99 -16.20
CA ALA A 230 6.85 -11.03 -17.06
C ALA A 230 7.02 -12.15 -18.11
N THR A 231 6.66 -13.38 -17.73
CA THR A 231 6.58 -14.54 -18.64
C THR A 231 5.19 -14.69 -19.25
#